data_AF-A0AAI9T8K4-F1
#
_entry.id   AF-A0AAI9T8K4-F1
#
_cell.length_a   1.000
_cell.length_b   1.000
_cell.length_c   1.000
_cell.angle_alpha   90.00
_cell.angle_beta   90.00
_cell.angle_gamma   90.00
#
_symmetry.space_group_name_H-M   'P 1'
#
loop_
_entity.id
_entity.type
_entity.pdbx_description
1 polymer ?
#
loop_
_entity_poly.entity_id
_entity_poly.type
_entity_poly.pdbx_seq_one_letter_code
_entity_poly.pdbx_strand_id
1 'polypeptide(L)'
;MDGPHNEHETKVEHDEGRGSASPRLVNEPPVLLAREDHGQQLPPHLQLPRNEAQASDAEPFQPLVEELKRLNPDDPQFAHQAAQIVRFFRRLYESYVAKRSESQRLESANGELRTANIQLCQDHEYLKSRYAKQEEDLACFGQAFDSLGTAIGSLLRNSEADILEPMLETGDKIDQGAP
;
A
#
# COMPACT_ATOMS: atom_id res chain seq x y z
N MET A 1 -24.55 -24.35 47.82
CA MET A 1 -23.40 -24.91 47.11
C MET A 1 -22.74 -23.76 46.37
N ASP A 2 -21.99 -22.99 47.15
CA ASP A 2 -20.64 -22.49 46.89
C ASP A 2 -20.34 -21.70 45.61
N GLY A 3 -20.03 -20.41 45.79
CA GLY A 3 -19.04 -19.70 44.96
C GLY A 3 -17.61 -20.13 45.32
N PRO A 4 -16.54 -19.34 45.10
CA PRO A 4 -16.48 -17.97 44.55
C PRO A 4 -15.28 -17.70 43.60
N HIS A 5 -15.08 -16.41 43.32
CA HIS A 5 -13.86 -15.73 42.84
C HIS A 5 -12.52 -16.24 43.39
N ASN A 6 -11.46 -16.13 42.58
CA ASN A 6 -10.07 -15.75 42.93
C ASN A 6 -9.22 -15.76 41.64
N GLU A 7 -8.10 -15.06 41.46
CA GLU A 7 -7.45 -13.86 42.02
C GLU A 7 -6.26 -13.60 41.09
N HIS A 8 -5.73 -12.38 41.12
CA HIS A 8 -4.51 -11.97 40.44
C HIS A 8 -3.29 -12.79 40.88
N GLU A 9 -2.36 -13.06 39.95
CA GLU A 9 -0.95 -13.11 40.32
C GLU A 9 -0.05 -12.58 39.20
N THR A 10 0.65 -11.51 39.55
CA THR A 10 1.70 -10.85 38.78
C THR A 10 3.01 -11.56 39.10
N LYS A 11 3.77 -11.96 38.08
CA LYS A 11 5.20 -12.25 38.26
C LYS A 11 6.02 -11.41 37.28
N VAL A 12 6.52 -10.30 37.82
CA VAL A 12 7.62 -9.51 37.28
C VAL A 12 8.90 -10.26 37.61
N GLU A 13 9.68 -10.66 36.61
CA GLU A 13 11.11 -10.90 36.77
C GLU A 13 11.85 -9.96 35.82
N HIS A 14 12.43 -8.93 36.42
CA HIS A 14 13.57 -8.20 35.87
C HIS A 14 14.83 -8.98 36.26
N ASP A 15 15.67 -9.32 35.29
CA ASP A 15 17.10 -9.54 35.55
C ASP A 15 17.93 -8.81 34.50
N GLU A 16 19.00 -8.18 34.98
CA GLU A 16 19.82 -7.19 34.32
C GLU A 16 21.01 -7.82 33.58
N GLY A 17 21.28 -7.31 32.38
CA GLY A 17 22.61 -6.77 32.07
C GLY A 17 23.80 -7.72 31.82
N ARG A 18 24.08 -7.95 30.53
CA ARG A 18 25.43 -7.86 29.92
C ARG A 18 25.25 -8.03 28.40
N GLY A 19 25.69 -7.15 27.50
CA GLY A 19 26.83 -6.25 27.56
C GLY A 19 27.93 -6.75 26.62
N SER A 20 27.69 -6.70 25.30
CA SER A 20 28.75 -6.74 24.28
C SER A 20 28.29 -6.03 23.01
N ALA A 21 28.91 -4.89 22.74
CA ALA A 21 28.66 -4.01 21.60
C ALA A 21 29.56 -4.36 20.41
N SER A 22 29.02 -4.24 19.18
CA SER A 22 29.64 -3.68 17.95
C SER A 22 28.83 -4.07 16.69
N PRO A 23 28.96 -3.37 15.55
CA PRO A 23 28.89 -1.93 15.32
C PRO A 23 27.72 -1.57 14.35
N ARG A 24 27.42 -0.27 14.24
CA ARG A 24 26.37 0.35 13.41
C ARG A 24 26.29 -0.20 11.97
N LEU A 25 25.12 -0.69 11.57
CA LEU A 25 24.66 -0.68 10.18
C LEU A 25 23.75 0.55 9.98
N VAL A 26 24.26 1.54 9.25
CA VAL A 26 23.46 2.60 8.63
C VAL A 26 22.74 1.95 7.46
N ASN A 27 21.49 1.56 7.66
CA ASN A 27 20.44 1.40 6.65
C ASN A 27 19.14 1.13 7.41
N GLU A 28 18.63 2.17 8.06
CA GLU A 28 17.33 2.12 8.73
C GLU A 28 16.24 2.28 7.65
N PRO A 29 15.31 1.32 7.50
CA PRO A 29 14.12 1.50 6.67
C PRO A 29 13.17 2.50 7.35
N PRO A 30 12.29 3.21 6.61
CA PRO A 30 11.23 3.96 7.26
C PRO A 30 10.38 2.98 8.09
N VAL A 31 10.29 3.25 9.40
CA VAL A 31 9.41 2.57 10.34
C VAL A 31 7.98 2.70 9.83
N LEU A 32 7.44 1.64 9.22
CA LEU A 32 6.01 1.48 9.04
C LEU A 32 5.43 1.12 10.39
N LEU A 33 4.96 2.13 11.10
CA LEU A 33 4.16 2.00 12.31
C LEU A 33 3.03 1.01 12.01
N ALA A 34 3.02 -0.11 12.72
CA ALA A 34 2.01 -1.14 12.63
C ALA A 34 0.63 -0.51 12.82
N ARG A 35 -0.18 -0.52 11.76
CA ARG A 35 -1.57 -0.07 11.85
C ARG A 35 -2.38 -1.22 12.44
N GLU A 36 -2.90 -0.95 13.62
CA GLU A 36 -3.72 -1.83 14.44
C GLU A 36 -4.90 -2.43 13.66
N ASP A 37 -5.14 -3.72 13.93
CA ASP A 37 -6.31 -4.48 13.53
C ASP A 37 -7.52 -3.99 14.32
N HIS A 38 -8.29 -3.06 13.73
CA HIS A 38 -9.60 -2.66 14.22
C HIS A 38 -10.61 -2.80 13.07
N GLY A 39 -11.62 -3.64 13.34
CA GLY A 39 -12.58 -4.15 12.36
C GLY A 39 -13.30 -3.08 11.56
N GLN A 40 -13.66 -3.46 10.33
CA GLN A 40 -14.70 -2.91 9.46
C GLN A 40 -15.18 -1.49 9.81
N GLN A 41 -14.33 -0.50 9.60
CA GLN A 41 -14.78 0.88 9.49
C GLN A 41 -14.54 1.34 8.06
N LEU A 42 -15.65 1.44 7.33
CA LEU A 42 -15.70 2.14 6.05
C LEU A 42 -14.98 3.50 6.19
N PRO A 43 -14.14 3.93 5.23
CA PRO A 43 -13.49 5.23 5.28
C PRO A 43 -14.50 6.34 5.61
N PRO A 44 -14.19 7.31 6.49
CA PRO A 44 -15.10 8.41 6.85
C PRO A 44 -15.63 9.18 5.62
N HIS A 45 -14.92 9.10 4.51
CA HIS A 45 -15.19 9.80 3.26
C HIS A 45 -16.28 9.16 2.38
N LEU A 46 -16.74 7.94 2.70
CA LEU A 46 -17.90 7.31 2.06
C LEU A 46 -19.21 7.53 2.83
N GLN A 47 -19.15 8.19 3.99
CA GLN A 47 -20.36 8.70 4.62
C GLN A 47 -20.86 9.86 3.78
N LEU A 48 -22.01 9.68 3.12
CA LEU A 48 -22.71 10.72 2.39
C LEU A 48 -22.86 11.95 3.31
N PRO A 49 -22.11 13.06 3.10
CA PRO A 49 -22.35 14.26 3.86
C PRO A 49 -23.72 14.74 3.42
N ARG A 50 -24.62 14.91 4.40
CA ARG A 50 -25.92 15.55 4.21
C ARG A 50 -25.67 16.94 3.64
N ASN A 51 -25.77 17.08 2.31
CA ASN A 51 -25.63 18.30 1.52
C ASN A 51 -25.48 19.58 2.37
N GLU A 52 -24.24 19.87 2.78
CA GLU A 52 -23.88 21.10 3.49
C GLU A 52 -23.57 22.24 2.51
N ALA A 53 -23.92 22.09 1.23
CA ALA A 53 -24.33 23.23 0.43
C ALA A 53 -25.69 23.69 0.97
N GLN A 54 -25.65 24.28 2.16
CA GLN A 54 -26.71 25.10 2.72
C GLN A 54 -27.16 26.08 1.64
N ALA A 55 -28.34 25.78 1.11
CA ALA A 55 -29.42 26.70 0.80
C ALA A 55 -29.26 28.09 1.45
N SER A 56 -28.35 28.90 0.93
CA SER A 56 -28.15 30.30 1.32
C SER A 56 -28.23 31.24 0.11
N ASP A 57 -28.83 30.77 -0.97
CA ASP A 57 -29.42 31.67 -1.95
C ASP A 57 -30.91 31.68 -1.65
N ALA A 58 -31.38 32.80 -1.10
CA ALA A 58 -32.80 33.09 -0.97
C ALA A 58 -33.49 32.70 -2.28
N GLU A 59 -34.53 31.87 -2.15
CA GLU A 59 -35.32 31.25 -3.22
C GLU A 59 -35.19 32.02 -4.56
N PRO A 60 -34.46 31.52 -5.57
CA PRO A 60 -34.19 32.28 -6.81
C PRO A 60 -35.48 32.67 -7.57
N PHE A 61 -36.61 32.06 -7.19
CA PHE A 61 -37.93 32.32 -7.75
C PHE A 61 -38.80 33.20 -6.86
N GLN A 62 -38.39 33.60 -5.65
CA GLN A 62 -39.22 34.46 -4.79
C GLN A 62 -39.65 35.77 -5.48
N PRO A 63 -38.75 36.51 -6.15
CA PRO A 63 -39.12 37.72 -6.88
C PRO A 63 -40.17 37.45 -7.98
N LEU A 64 -40.05 36.32 -8.67
CA LEU A 64 -40.99 35.91 -9.71
C LEU A 64 -42.35 35.50 -9.15
N VAL A 65 -42.37 34.79 -8.01
CA VAL A 65 -43.60 34.46 -7.28
C VAL A 65 -44.32 35.74 -6.83
N GLU A 66 -43.58 36.74 -6.36
CA GLU A 66 -44.14 38.03 -5.95
C GLU A 66 -44.68 38.85 -7.13
N GLU A 67 -43.98 38.91 -8.27
CA GLU A 67 -44.50 39.56 -9.47
C GLU A 67 -45.77 38.88 -9.99
N LEU A 68 -45.81 37.55 -10.00
CA LEU A 68 -46.98 36.81 -10.48
C LEU A 68 -48.21 36.98 -9.58
N LYS A 69 -48.02 37.20 -8.28
CA LYS A 69 -49.11 37.61 -7.38
C LYS A 69 -49.64 39.03 -7.69
N ARG A 70 -48.81 39.89 -8.30
CA ARG A 70 -49.15 41.29 -8.62
C ARG A 70 -49.75 41.47 -10.03
N LEU A 71 -49.47 40.55 -10.96
CA LEU A 71 -49.78 40.73 -12.38
C LEU A 71 -51.28 40.71 -12.73
N ASN A 72 -52.13 40.12 -11.88
CA ASN A 72 -53.59 40.25 -11.97
C ASN A 72 -54.27 39.74 -10.68
N PRO A 73 -54.54 40.62 -9.70
CA PRO A 73 -55.31 40.25 -8.51
C PRO A 73 -56.78 39.91 -8.82
N ASP A 74 -57.28 40.35 -9.98
CA ASP A 74 -58.69 40.22 -10.39
C ASP A 74 -59.01 38.91 -11.14
N ASP A 75 -57.99 38.14 -11.56
CA ASP A 75 -58.15 36.82 -12.20
C ASP A 75 -57.45 35.71 -11.38
N PRO A 76 -58.18 35.05 -10.46
CA PRO A 76 -57.63 34.00 -9.63
C PRO A 76 -57.22 32.74 -10.43
N GLN A 77 -57.78 32.50 -11.62
CA GLN A 77 -57.38 31.36 -12.44
C GLN A 77 -56.01 31.56 -13.07
N PHE A 78 -55.74 32.77 -13.57
CA PHE A 78 -54.43 33.13 -14.11
C PHE A 78 -53.34 33.08 -13.03
N ALA A 79 -53.60 33.66 -11.85
CA ALA A 79 -52.67 33.62 -10.71
C ALA A 79 -52.35 32.17 -10.28
N HIS A 80 -53.35 31.28 -10.30
CA HIS A 80 -53.16 29.87 -10.01
C HIS A 80 -52.27 29.16 -11.05
N GLN A 81 -52.51 29.38 -12.34
CA GLN A 81 -51.70 28.81 -13.43
C GLN A 81 -50.24 29.31 -13.35
N ALA A 82 -50.05 30.60 -13.11
CA ALA A 82 -48.73 31.19 -12.91
C ALA A 82 -48.00 30.56 -11.71
N ALA A 83 -48.67 30.40 -10.57
CA ALA A 83 -48.10 29.74 -9.40
C ALA A 83 -47.73 28.27 -9.67
N GLN A 84 -48.54 27.55 -10.45
CA GLN A 84 -48.20 26.17 -10.86
C GLN A 84 -46.95 26.13 -11.73
N ILE A 85 -46.82 27.04 -12.70
CA ILE A 85 -45.65 27.13 -13.58
C ILE A 85 -44.38 27.39 -12.76
N VAL A 86 -44.41 28.36 -11.84
CA VAL A 86 -43.25 28.63 -10.97
C VAL A 86 -42.91 27.43 -10.12
N ARG A 87 -43.90 26.72 -9.59
CA ARG A 87 -43.66 25.49 -8.81
C ARG A 87 -42.96 24.42 -9.64
N PHE A 88 -43.31 24.26 -10.92
CA PHE A 88 -42.63 23.33 -11.81
C PHE A 88 -41.18 23.76 -12.10
N PHE A 89 -40.96 25.03 -12.42
CA PHE A 89 -39.61 25.54 -12.66
C PHE A 89 -38.72 25.45 -11.41
N ARG A 90 -39.26 25.73 -10.23
CA ARG A 90 -38.56 25.57 -8.96
C ARG A 90 -38.09 24.13 -8.77
N ARG A 91 -38.97 23.14 -8.97
CA ARG A 91 -38.60 21.71 -8.87
C ARG A 91 -37.54 21.32 -9.89
N LEU A 92 -37.63 21.82 -11.12
CA LEU A 92 -36.64 21.55 -12.16
C LEU A 92 -35.28 22.13 -11.79
N TYR A 93 -35.25 23.36 -11.27
CA TYR A 93 -34.03 24.00 -10.80
C TYR A 93 -33.42 23.26 -9.60
N GLU A 94 -34.22 22.89 -8.61
CA GLU A 94 -33.77 22.08 -7.47
C GLU A 94 -33.14 20.76 -7.93
N SER A 95 -33.78 20.07 -8.88
CA SER A 95 -33.23 18.85 -9.49
C SER A 95 -31.94 19.10 -10.27
N TYR A 96 -31.85 20.22 -10.99
CA TYR A 96 -30.66 20.61 -11.73
C TYR A 96 -29.48 20.87 -10.79
N VAL A 97 -29.68 21.65 -9.73
CA VAL A 97 -28.65 21.96 -8.73
C VAL A 97 -28.17 20.69 -8.04
N ALA A 98 -29.09 19.81 -7.63
CA ALA A 98 -28.75 18.53 -7.01
C ALA A 98 -27.92 17.63 -7.95
N LYS A 99 -28.32 17.53 -9.23
CA LYS A 99 -27.56 16.77 -10.22
C LYS A 99 -26.18 17.38 -10.48
N ARG A 100 -26.09 18.71 -10.51
CA ARG A 100 -24.83 19.43 -10.74
C ARG A 100 -23.84 19.23 -9.60
N SER A 101 -24.30 19.33 -8.34
CA SER A 101 -23.44 19.09 -7.17
C SER A 101 -22.98 17.63 -7.10
N GLU A 102 -23.86 16.68 -7.41
CA GLU A 102 -23.48 15.26 -7.52
C GLU A 102 -22.45 15.03 -8.63
N SER A 103 -22.64 15.63 -9.81
CA SER A 103 -21.70 15.51 -10.92
C SER A 103 -20.31 16.07 -10.55
N GLN A 104 -20.27 17.22 -9.87
CA GLN A 104 -19.03 17.82 -9.41
C GLN A 104 -18.31 16.93 -8.37
N ARG A 105 -19.07 16.33 -7.44
CA ARG A 105 -18.51 15.40 -6.46
C ARG A 105 -17.92 14.16 -7.12
N LEU A 106 -18.63 13.59 -8.10
CA LEU A 106 -18.15 12.44 -8.87
C LEU A 106 -16.89 12.78 -9.66
N GLU A 107 -16.82 13.98 -10.26
CA GLU A 107 -15.65 14.44 -10.99
C GLU A 107 -14.44 14.60 -10.08
N SER A 108 -14.62 15.18 -8.88
CA SER A 108 -13.56 15.26 -7.86
C SER A 108 -13.05 13.88 -7.44
N ALA A 109 -13.95 12.97 -7.10
CA ALA A 109 -13.60 11.61 -6.69
C ALA A 109 -12.90 10.83 -7.82
N ASN A 110 -13.34 11.03 -9.09
CA ASN A 110 -12.67 10.43 -10.23
C ASN A 110 -11.25 11.00 -10.41
N GLY A 111 -11.06 12.30 -10.19
CA GLY A 111 -9.76 12.95 -10.19
C GLY A 111 -8.81 12.35 -9.14
N GLU A 112 -9.27 12.22 -7.90
CA GLU A 112 -8.52 11.57 -6.82
C GLU A 112 -8.13 10.13 -7.18
N LEU A 113 -9.08 9.36 -7.72
CA LEU A 113 -8.83 7.98 -8.13
C LEU A 113 -7.80 7.88 -9.26
N ARG A 114 -7.83 8.79 -10.24
CA ARG A 114 -6.82 8.84 -11.31
C ARG A 114 -5.44 9.14 -10.75
N THR A 115 -5.32 10.11 -9.85
CA THR A 115 -4.05 10.44 -9.20
C THR A 115 -3.50 9.24 -8.42
N ALA A 116 -4.34 8.59 -7.61
CA ALA A 116 -3.94 7.39 -6.87
C ALA A 116 -3.53 6.24 -7.82
N ASN A 117 -4.25 6.04 -8.92
CA ASN A 117 -3.91 5.03 -9.91
C ASN A 117 -2.55 5.30 -10.59
N ILE A 118 -2.27 6.55 -10.94
CA ILE A 118 -0.97 6.95 -11.51
C ILE A 118 0.16 6.62 -10.51
N GLN A 119 -0.02 6.95 -9.23
CA GLN A 119 0.97 6.64 -8.20
C GLN A 119 1.21 5.13 -8.07
N LEU A 120 0.14 4.34 -8.00
CA LEU A 120 0.25 2.88 -7.91
C LEU A 120 0.97 2.27 -9.13
N CYS A 121 0.72 2.80 -10.32
CA CYS A 121 1.42 2.37 -11.52
C CYS A 121 2.93 2.69 -11.45
N GLN A 122 3.30 3.87 -10.93
CA GLN A 122 4.71 4.24 -10.73
C GLN A 122 5.39 3.33 -9.71
N ASP A 123 4.74 3.09 -8.57
CA ASP A 123 5.25 2.23 -7.50
C ASP A 123 5.41 0.79 -8.00
N HIS A 124 4.45 0.30 -8.81
CA HIS A 124 4.51 -1.02 -9.43
C HIS A 124 5.72 -1.15 -10.35
N GLU A 125 5.93 -0.22 -11.28
CA GLU A 125 7.05 -0.26 -12.21
C GLU A 125 8.41 -0.11 -11.49
N TYR A 126 8.47 0.71 -10.45
CA TYR A 126 9.64 0.82 -9.58
C TYR A 126 9.95 -0.53 -8.91
N LEU A 127 8.94 -1.15 -8.29
CA LEU A 127 9.13 -2.40 -7.56
C LEU A 127 9.51 -3.55 -8.50
N LYS A 128 8.85 -3.65 -9.65
CA LYS A 128 9.16 -4.61 -10.71
C LYS A 128 10.61 -4.48 -11.17
N SER A 129 11.08 -3.24 -11.39
CA SER A 129 12.47 -2.97 -11.78
C SER A 129 13.46 -3.41 -10.70
N ARG A 130 13.12 -3.19 -9.41
CA ARG A 130 13.93 -3.65 -8.27
C ARG A 130 14.01 -5.17 -8.22
N TYR A 131 12.90 -5.87 -8.42
CA TYR A 131 12.86 -7.33 -8.43
C TYR A 131 13.73 -7.91 -9.55
N ALA A 132 13.61 -7.38 -10.77
CA ALA A 132 14.45 -7.81 -11.89
C ALA A 132 15.95 -7.67 -11.58
N LYS A 133 16.35 -6.57 -10.94
CA LYS A 133 17.74 -6.37 -10.51
C LYS A 133 18.18 -7.38 -9.46
N GLN A 134 17.33 -7.64 -8.46
CA GLN A 134 17.66 -8.64 -7.44
C GLN A 134 17.80 -10.05 -8.04
N GLU A 135 17.01 -10.37 -9.03
CA GLU A 135 17.10 -11.64 -9.75
C GLU A 135 18.41 -11.75 -10.55
N GLU A 136 18.85 -10.66 -11.19
CA GLU A 136 20.16 -10.57 -11.84
C GLU A 136 21.32 -10.73 -10.83
N ASP A 137 21.25 -10.03 -9.69
CA ASP A 137 22.25 -10.11 -8.63
C ASP A 137 22.35 -11.55 -8.08
N LEU A 138 21.21 -12.23 -7.87
CA LEU A 138 21.16 -13.62 -7.42
C LEU A 138 21.76 -14.59 -8.45
N ALA A 139 21.48 -14.39 -9.73
CA ALA A 139 22.08 -15.18 -10.80
C ALA A 139 23.61 -15.02 -10.83
N CYS A 140 24.10 -13.79 -10.64
CA CYS A 140 25.53 -13.51 -10.53
C CYS A 140 26.18 -14.23 -9.35
N PHE A 141 25.54 -14.19 -8.16
CA PHE A 141 26.04 -14.92 -7.00
C PHE A 141 26.05 -16.43 -7.23
N GLY A 142 25.00 -16.98 -7.84
CA GLY A 142 24.95 -18.39 -8.23
C GLY A 142 26.15 -18.79 -9.07
N GLN A 143 26.44 -18.03 -10.13
CA GLN A 143 27.60 -18.27 -11.00
C GLN A 143 28.93 -18.16 -10.24
N ALA A 144 29.07 -17.18 -9.34
CA ALA A 144 30.26 -17.01 -8.53
C ALA A 144 30.48 -18.20 -7.58
N PHE A 145 29.41 -18.71 -6.97
CA PHE A 145 29.49 -19.90 -6.12
C PHE A 145 29.83 -21.16 -6.91
N ASP A 146 29.24 -21.35 -8.09
CA ASP A 146 29.56 -22.47 -8.98
C ASP A 146 31.03 -22.44 -9.42
N SER A 147 31.53 -21.26 -9.78
CA SER A 147 32.93 -21.04 -10.14
C SER A 147 33.87 -21.36 -8.96
N LEU A 148 33.54 -20.86 -7.76
CA LEU A 148 34.31 -21.12 -6.55
C LEU A 148 34.32 -22.62 -6.19
N GLY A 149 33.15 -23.28 -6.26
CA GLY A 149 33.04 -24.72 -6.03
C GLY A 149 33.88 -25.53 -7.02
N THR A 150 33.87 -25.12 -8.29
CA THR A 150 34.71 -25.75 -9.33
C THR A 150 36.21 -25.56 -9.04
N ALA A 151 36.63 -24.37 -8.65
CA ALA A 151 38.02 -24.06 -8.32
C ALA A 151 38.51 -24.82 -7.08
N ILE A 152 37.69 -24.92 -6.03
CA ILE A 152 38.01 -25.72 -4.85
C ILE A 152 38.08 -27.21 -5.23
N GLY A 153 37.13 -27.70 -6.01
CA GLY A 153 37.10 -29.09 -6.47
C GLY A 153 38.32 -29.48 -7.31
N SER A 154 38.81 -28.58 -8.17
CA SER A 154 40.03 -28.82 -8.94
C SER A 154 41.28 -28.81 -8.05
N LEU A 155 41.38 -27.87 -7.10
CA LEU A 155 42.50 -27.81 -6.16
C LEU A 155 42.63 -29.09 -5.33
N LEU A 156 41.51 -29.58 -4.78
CA LEU A 156 41.49 -30.81 -3.99
C LEU A 156 41.94 -32.02 -4.82
N ARG A 157 41.43 -32.16 -6.05
CA ARG A 157 41.79 -33.26 -6.96
C ARG A 157 43.27 -33.23 -7.35
N ASN A 158 43.83 -32.04 -7.59
CA ASN A 158 45.23 -31.88 -7.92
C ASN A 158 46.14 -32.25 -6.72
N SER A 159 45.73 -31.87 -5.50
CA SER A 159 46.48 -32.24 -4.30
C SER A 159 46.48 -33.74 -3.98
N GLU A 160 45.42 -34.47 -4.39
CA GLU A 160 45.34 -35.93 -4.26
C GLU A 160 46.29 -36.65 -5.24
N ALA A 161 46.50 -36.08 -6.43
CA ALA A 161 47.45 -36.60 -7.42
C ALA A 161 48.91 -36.41 -6.97
N ASP A 162 49.24 -35.29 -6.33
CA ASP A 162 50.58 -35.02 -5.80
C ASP A 162 50.98 -35.98 -4.64
N ILE A 163 50.01 -36.59 -3.96
CA ILE A 163 50.25 -37.55 -2.87
C ILE A 163 50.54 -38.97 -3.41
N LEU A 164 50.06 -39.31 -4.61
CA LEU A 164 50.15 -40.67 -5.17
C LEU A 164 51.36 -40.89 -6.10
N GLU A 165 52.04 -39.83 -6.58
CA GLU A 165 53.14 -39.93 -7.56
C GLU A 165 54.51 -40.40 -7.02
N PRO A 166 54.97 -40.18 -5.76
CA PRO A 166 56.30 -40.66 -5.38
C PRO A 166 56.35 -42.13 -4.91
N MET A 167 55.23 -42.86 -4.88
CA MET A 167 55.18 -44.21 -4.27
C MET A 167 55.44 -45.39 -5.23
N LEU A 168 55.63 -45.17 -6.53
CA LEU A 168 55.80 -46.25 -7.52
C LEU A 168 57.19 -46.35 -8.18
N GLU A 169 58.20 -45.63 -7.68
CA GLU A 169 59.54 -45.66 -8.28
C GLU A 169 60.67 -45.85 -7.25
N THR A 170 60.56 -46.88 -6.40
CA THR A 170 61.72 -47.38 -5.62
C THR A 170 61.67 -48.90 -5.52
N GLY A 171 62.15 -49.58 -6.57
CA GLY A 171 62.16 -51.04 -6.55
C GLY A 171 62.86 -51.72 -7.71
N ASP A 172 64.01 -51.22 -8.19
CA ASP A 172 65.04 -52.13 -8.72
C ASP A 172 66.37 -51.42 -8.96
N LYS A 173 67.39 -51.74 -8.16
CA LYS A 173 68.83 -51.70 -8.47
C LYS A 173 69.65 -51.82 -7.19
N ILE A 174 69.80 -53.03 -6.67
CA ILE A 174 71.06 -53.43 -6.02
C ILE A 174 71.23 -54.93 -6.26
N ASP A 175 72.05 -55.29 -7.25
CA ASP A 175 73.05 -56.33 -6.98
C ASP A 175 74.34 -56.00 -7.73
N GLN A 176 75.34 -55.63 -6.94
CA GLN A 176 76.73 -55.51 -7.34
C GLN A 176 77.48 -56.71 -6.75
N GLY A 177 78.09 -57.51 -7.62
CA GLY A 177 79.52 -57.79 -7.48
C GLY A 177 79.97 -59.11 -6.85
N ALA A 178 80.65 -59.88 -7.72
CA ALA A 178 81.94 -60.57 -7.48
C ALA A 178 81.91 -61.95 -6.78
N PRO A 179 82.90 -62.83 -7.02
CA PRO A 179 84.19 -62.62 -7.71
C PRO A 179 84.40 -63.38 -9.03
#